data_AF-A0A239R3E8-F1
#
_entry.id   AF-A0A239R3E8-F1
#
_cell.length_a   1.000
_cell.length_b   1.000
_cell.length_c   1.000
_cell.angle_alpha   90.00
_cell.angle_beta   90.00
_cell.angle_gamma   90.00
#
_symmetry.space_group_name_H-M   'P 1'
#
loop_
_entity.id
_entity.type
_entity.pdbx_description
1 polymer ?
#
loop_
_entity_poly.entity_id
_entity_poly.type
_entity_poly.pdbx_seq_one_letter_code
_entity_poly.pdbx_strand_id
1 'polypeptide(L)'
;MLEGKYKMKKLLFMAAAAIAVSCGNKQQAIQAEGDSTNVATHAVVAEEGAADNDAAEKDAKAIERIQEFYKNYVFGNKEATDEVINSYCTKRLAKKLADDYEYEGGGYAVWDFRSGAQDGDSDVQQVDSVKALGEGEYKVSYNDMGNKGSCVISVIVDGDHILFDNISKK
;
A
#
# COMPACT_ATOMS: atom_id res chain seq x y z
N MET A 1 -3.40 23.53 -41.66
CA MET A 1 -3.51 22.06 -41.69
C MET A 1 -3.86 21.60 -40.29
N LEU A 2 -4.96 20.84 -40.18
CA LEU A 2 -5.41 19.97 -39.08
C LEU A 2 -5.61 20.58 -37.67
N GLU A 3 -6.84 21.05 -37.44
CA GLU A 3 -7.49 21.05 -36.12
C GLU A 3 -7.83 19.61 -35.70
N GLY A 4 -7.29 19.15 -34.58
CA GLY A 4 -7.63 17.85 -33.97
C GLY A 4 -8.62 18.01 -32.82
N LYS A 5 -9.92 17.90 -33.13
CA LYS A 5 -11.03 17.86 -32.16
C LYS A 5 -11.02 16.53 -31.40
N TYR A 6 -10.67 16.52 -30.12
CA TYR A 6 -10.94 15.38 -29.24
C TYR A 6 -12.37 15.48 -28.67
N LYS A 7 -13.21 14.50 -29.02
CA LYS A 7 -14.62 14.38 -28.64
C LYS A 7 -14.76 13.31 -27.56
N MET A 8 -15.42 13.66 -26.45
CA MET A 8 -15.65 12.85 -25.23
C MET A 8 -16.25 11.46 -25.49
N LYS A 9 -15.96 10.53 -24.56
CA LYS A 9 -16.95 9.54 -24.09
C LYS A 9 -16.99 9.55 -22.56
N LYS A 10 -17.96 10.29 -22.00
CA LYS A 10 -18.40 10.10 -20.61
C LYS A 10 -19.17 8.78 -20.58
N LEU A 11 -18.64 7.79 -19.88
CA LEU A 11 -19.34 6.53 -19.65
C LEU A 11 -20.09 6.68 -18.32
N LEU A 12 -21.40 6.84 -18.43
CA LEU A 12 -22.34 6.88 -17.31
C LEU A 12 -22.69 5.43 -16.96
N PHE A 13 -22.18 4.89 -15.86
CA PHE A 13 -22.69 3.64 -15.31
C PHE A 13 -23.81 3.97 -14.32
N MET A 14 -25.03 3.69 -14.74
CA MET A 14 -26.14 3.46 -13.82
C MET A 14 -26.43 1.96 -13.79
N ALA A 15 -26.42 1.38 -12.59
CA ALA A 15 -27.26 0.23 -12.27
C ALA A 15 -27.58 0.27 -10.78
N ALA A 16 -28.88 0.33 -10.50
CA ALA A 16 -29.47 0.19 -9.18
C ALA A 16 -29.75 -1.28 -8.89
N ALA A 17 -29.67 -1.68 -7.61
CA ALA A 17 -30.71 -2.48 -6.94
C ALA A 17 -30.28 -2.73 -5.49
N ALA A 18 -31.08 -2.24 -4.55
CA ALA A 18 -31.03 -2.68 -3.16
C ALA A 18 -31.62 -4.10 -3.07
N ILE A 19 -30.91 -5.01 -2.40
CA ILE A 19 -31.48 -6.27 -1.90
C ILE A 19 -31.22 -6.31 -0.41
N ALA A 20 -32.30 -6.10 0.36
CA ALA A 20 -32.35 -6.40 1.79
C ALA A 20 -32.80 -7.86 1.95
N VAL A 21 -31.97 -8.68 2.62
CA VAL A 21 -32.34 -9.98 3.20
C VAL A 21 -31.69 -9.99 4.58
N SER A 22 -32.40 -9.59 5.64
CA SER A 22 -33.29 -10.40 6.47
C SER A 22 -32.56 -11.52 7.24
N CYS A 23 -32.33 -11.24 8.52
CA CYS A 23 -32.14 -12.09 9.70
C CYS A 23 -31.81 -13.58 9.55
N GLY A 24 -30.80 -14.02 10.31
CA GLY A 24 -30.93 -15.25 11.12
C GLY A 24 -29.79 -16.26 10.99
N ASN A 25 -28.68 -16.03 11.68
CA ASN A 25 -27.79 -17.07 12.18
C ASN A 25 -27.54 -16.69 13.65
N LYS A 26 -27.48 -17.56 14.65
CA LYS A 26 -27.41 -19.01 14.74
C LYS A 26 -27.59 -19.30 16.22
N GLN A 27 -28.37 -20.30 16.62
CA GLN A 27 -28.07 -21.12 17.81
C GLN A 27 -29.12 -22.21 17.96
N GLN A 28 -28.72 -23.44 17.65
CA GLN A 28 -29.00 -24.61 18.48
C GLN A 28 -27.96 -25.69 18.15
N ALA A 29 -27.41 -26.26 19.21
CA ALA A 29 -26.40 -27.31 19.21
C ALA A 29 -27.02 -28.67 18.83
N ILE A 30 -26.19 -29.63 18.42
CA ILE A 30 -26.09 -31.02 18.95
C ILE A 30 -25.02 -31.80 18.16
N GLN A 31 -24.27 -32.64 18.88
CA GLN A 31 -23.22 -33.56 18.42
C GLN A 31 -23.78 -34.92 17.94
N ALA A 32 -22.91 -35.65 17.22
CA ALA A 32 -22.78 -37.13 17.12
C ALA A 32 -23.22 -37.85 15.81
N GLU A 33 -22.17 -38.30 15.08
CA GLU A 33 -21.88 -39.59 14.41
C GLU A 33 -22.92 -40.34 13.53
N GLY A 34 -22.49 -40.77 12.31
CA GLY A 34 -23.16 -41.80 11.51
C GLY A 34 -22.83 -41.85 10.00
N ASP A 35 -21.96 -42.79 9.62
CA ASP A 35 -21.82 -43.64 8.41
C ASP A 35 -22.30 -43.24 6.97
N SER A 36 -21.60 -43.83 6.00
CA SER A 36 -21.44 -43.66 4.54
C SER A 36 -22.69 -43.78 3.64
N THR A 37 -22.75 -43.01 2.54
CA THR A 37 -22.62 -43.47 1.11
C THR A 37 -23.09 -42.41 0.09
N ASN A 38 -22.42 -42.40 -1.07
CA ASN A 38 -22.49 -41.46 -2.23
C ASN A 38 -23.88 -41.36 -2.91
N VAL A 39 -24.20 -40.22 -3.56
CA VAL A 39 -24.14 -39.99 -5.03
C VAL A 39 -24.54 -38.53 -5.38
N ALA A 40 -23.62 -37.84 -6.07
CA ALA A 40 -23.71 -36.67 -6.97
C ALA A 40 -24.91 -35.72 -6.93
N THR A 41 -24.64 -34.40 -6.91
CA THR A 41 -25.14 -33.42 -7.90
C THR A 41 -24.36 -32.09 -7.78
N HIS A 42 -23.89 -31.60 -8.94
CA HIS A 42 -23.42 -30.26 -9.33
C HIS A 42 -22.79 -29.25 -8.36
N ALA A 43 -21.56 -28.88 -8.74
CA ALA A 43 -20.89 -27.60 -8.61
C ALA A 43 -21.70 -26.39 -8.11
N VAL A 44 -21.16 -25.75 -7.07
CA VAL A 44 -21.22 -24.29 -6.92
C VAL A 44 -19.78 -23.84 -6.70
N VAL A 45 -19.18 -23.28 -7.75
CA VAL A 45 -17.88 -22.63 -7.66
C VAL A 45 -18.13 -21.32 -6.92
N ALA A 46 -17.59 -21.21 -5.71
CA ALA A 46 -17.58 -19.96 -4.97
C ALA A 46 -16.64 -18.97 -5.67
N GLU A 47 -17.19 -17.92 -6.25
CA GLU A 47 -16.47 -16.85 -6.95
C GLU A 47 -16.39 -15.57 -6.09
N GLU A 48 -16.55 -15.67 -4.77
CA GLU A 48 -16.45 -14.52 -3.83
C GLU A 48 -15.22 -14.58 -2.90
N GLY A 49 -14.16 -15.32 -3.28
CA GLY A 49 -12.94 -15.47 -2.48
C GLY A 49 -11.64 -15.04 -3.17
N ALA A 50 -11.66 -14.68 -4.45
CA ALA A 50 -10.43 -14.41 -5.20
C ALA A 50 -9.95 -12.95 -5.07
N ALA A 51 -10.88 -11.98 -5.06
CA ALA A 51 -10.55 -10.56 -5.05
C ALA A 51 -10.01 -10.06 -3.70
N ASP A 52 -10.53 -10.59 -2.59
CA ASP A 52 -10.11 -10.20 -1.24
C ASP A 52 -8.70 -10.72 -0.91
N ASN A 53 -8.40 -11.95 -1.34
CA ASN A 53 -7.06 -12.53 -1.18
C ASN A 53 -5.99 -11.81 -2.03
N ASP A 54 -6.34 -11.37 -3.25
CA ASP A 54 -5.43 -10.61 -4.12
C ASP A 54 -5.11 -9.21 -3.54
N ALA A 55 -6.10 -8.53 -2.97
CA ALA A 55 -5.90 -7.24 -2.30
C ALA A 55 -5.00 -7.39 -1.05
N ALA A 56 -5.29 -8.38 -0.20
CA ALA A 56 -4.50 -8.67 0.99
C ALA A 56 -3.05 -9.07 0.64
N GLU A 57 -2.84 -9.84 -0.43
CA GLU A 57 -1.51 -10.20 -0.91
C GLU A 57 -0.73 -8.96 -1.41
N LYS A 58 -1.38 -8.08 -2.17
CA LYS A 58 -0.78 -6.82 -2.64
C LYS A 58 -0.39 -5.92 -1.47
N ASP A 59 -1.26 -5.80 -0.47
CA ASP A 59 -0.97 -5.04 0.75
C ASP A 59 0.21 -5.63 1.51
N ALA A 60 0.29 -6.95 1.65
CA ALA A 60 1.40 -7.60 2.32
C ALA A 60 2.74 -7.32 1.62
N LYS A 61 2.78 -7.43 0.28
CA LYS A 61 3.98 -7.12 -0.50
C LYS A 61 4.35 -5.64 -0.42
N ALA A 62 3.37 -4.73 -0.44
CA ALA A 62 3.62 -3.30 -0.31
C ALA A 62 4.17 -2.93 1.07
N ILE A 63 3.61 -3.52 2.13
CA ILE A 63 4.10 -3.36 3.50
C ILE A 63 5.55 -3.85 3.62
N GLU A 64 5.86 -5.04 3.10
CA GLU A 64 7.22 -5.57 3.09
C GLU A 64 8.18 -4.64 2.35
N ARG A 65 7.79 -4.15 1.16
CA ARG A 65 8.58 -3.22 0.36
C ARG A 65 8.85 -1.90 1.10
N ILE A 66 7.86 -1.35 1.80
CA ILE A 66 8.00 -0.14 2.63
C ILE A 66 8.97 -0.41 3.79
N GLN A 67 8.80 -1.52 4.51
CA GLN A 67 9.68 -1.89 5.62
C GLN A 67 11.13 -2.08 5.16
N GLU A 68 11.33 -2.72 4.01
CA GLU A 68 12.64 -2.92 3.40
C GLU A 68 13.30 -1.57 3.07
N PHE A 69 12.55 -0.65 2.45
CA PHE A 69 13.07 0.68 2.11
C PHE A 69 13.52 1.44 3.36
N TYR A 70 12.68 1.46 4.40
CA TYR A 70 13.00 2.15 5.65
C TYR A 70 14.23 1.55 6.33
N LYS A 71 14.28 0.23 6.45
CA LYS A 71 15.38 -0.48 7.11
C LYS A 71 16.73 -0.25 6.42
N ASN A 72 16.73 -0.15 5.08
CA ASN A 72 17.97 -0.07 4.32
C ASN A 72 18.42 1.37 4.04
N TYR A 73 17.48 2.27 3.70
CA TYR A 73 17.81 3.57 3.09
C TYR A 73 17.33 4.79 3.89
N VAL A 74 16.27 4.67 4.69
CA VAL A 74 15.78 5.79 5.52
C VAL A 74 16.48 5.83 6.88
N PHE A 75 16.52 4.67 7.55
CA PHE A 75 17.16 4.47 8.85
C PHE A 75 18.35 3.52 8.79
N GLY A 76 18.62 2.95 7.62
CA GLY A 76 19.81 2.13 7.39
C GLY A 76 21.02 2.96 7.01
N ASN A 77 22.06 2.27 6.60
CA ASN A 77 23.35 2.85 6.21
C ASN A 77 23.61 2.74 4.69
N LYS A 78 22.63 2.30 3.90
CA LYS A 78 22.77 2.23 2.45
C LYS A 78 22.38 3.55 1.81
N GLU A 79 23.09 3.91 0.75
CA GLU A 79 22.80 5.10 -0.04
C GLU A 79 21.59 4.87 -0.94
N ALA A 80 20.71 5.86 -1.03
CA ALA A 80 19.60 5.89 -1.95
C ALA A 80 20.04 6.45 -3.32
N THR A 81 20.79 5.64 -4.07
CA THR A 81 21.26 5.98 -5.41
C THR A 81 20.12 6.15 -6.42
N ASP A 82 20.41 6.67 -7.61
CA ASP A 82 19.45 6.73 -8.72
C ASP A 82 18.80 5.38 -9.02
N GLU A 83 19.58 4.29 -9.01
CA GLU A 83 19.07 2.94 -9.24
C GLU A 83 18.07 2.52 -8.14
N VAL A 84 18.43 2.78 -6.87
CA VAL A 84 17.55 2.49 -5.74
C VAL A 84 16.26 3.30 -5.85
N ILE A 85 16.35 4.61 -6.04
CA ILE A 85 15.18 5.48 -6.13
C ILE A 85 14.29 5.09 -7.31
N ASN A 86 14.86 4.76 -8.48
CA ASN A 86 14.08 4.28 -9.62
C ASN A 86 13.45 2.89 -9.39
N SER A 87 14.02 2.07 -8.50
CA SER A 87 13.45 0.76 -8.15
C SER A 87 12.34 0.81 -7.08
N TYR A 88 12.25 1.90 -6.32
CA TYR A 88 11.28 2.07 -5.25
C TYR A 88 10.23 3.14 -5.54
N CYS A 89 10.56 4.17 -6.31
CA CYS A 89 9.71 5.34 -6.51
C CYS A 89 9.23 5.44 -7.96
N THR A 90 8.02 5.95 -8.14
CA THR A 90 7.61 6.43 -9.46
C THR A 90 8.45 7.65 -9.85
N LYS A 91 8.54 7.94 -11.15
CA LYS A 91 9.25 9.15 -11.64
C LYS A 91 8.73 10.44 -11.00
N ARG A 92 7.44 10.47 -10.64
CA ARG A 92 6.83 11.61 -9.95
C ARG A 92 7.44 11.79 -8.56
N LEU A 93 7.45 10.74 -7.74
CA LEU A 93 8.01 10.83 -6.40
C LEU A 93 9.52 11.05 -6.44
N ALA A 94 10.24 10.35 -7.33
CA ALA A 94 11.67 10.57 -7.53
C ALA A 94 11.99 12.04 -7.86
N LYS A 95 11.21 12.66 -8.76
CA LYS A 95 11.34 14.09 -9.06
C LYS A 95 11.07 14.96 -7.84
N LYS A 96 10.00 14.69 -7.07
CA LYS A 96 9.69 15.43 -5.85
C LYS A 96 10.88 15.39 -4.88
N LEU A 97 11.40 14.19 -4.59
CA LEU A 97 12.53 14.02 -3.69
C LEU A 97 13.80 14.74 -4.20
N ALA A 98 14.01 14.77 -5.52
CA ALA A 98 15.13 15.50 -6.11
C ALA A 98 14.95 17.02 -6.02
N ASP A 99 13.72 17.51 -6.21
CA ASP A 99 13.40 18.94 -6.08
C ASP A 99 13.53 19.42 -4.62
N ASP A 100 13.18 18.57 -3.65
CA ASP A 100 13.30 18.86 -2.20
C ASP A 100 14.74 18.69 -1.68
N TYR A 101 15.68 18.22 -2.51
CA TYR A 101 17.09 18.06 -2.12
C TYR A 101 17.83 19.40 -2.25
N GLU A 102 18.12 20.02 -1.11
CA GLU A 102 18.64 21.40 -1.07
C GLU A 102 20.18 21.50 -1.09
N TYR A 103 20.90 20.38 -1.13
CA TYR A 103 22.37 20.37 -1.04
C TYR A 103 23.05 20.33 -2.42
N GLU A 104 24.26 20.90 -2.50
CA GLU A 104 25.09 20.85 -3.70
C GLU A 104 25.46 19.40 -4.06
N GLY A 105 25.56 19.12 -5.36
CA GLY A 105 25.87 17.79 -5.89
C GLY A 105 24.65 16.98 -6.33
N GLY A 106 23.44 17.42 -5.97
CA GLY A 106 22.20 16.72 -6.29
C GLY A 106 22.00 15.44 -5.46
N GLY A 107 20.78 14.93 -5.46
CA GLY A 107 20.40 13.78 -4.66
C GLY A 107 18.89 13.70 -4.48
N TYR A 108 18.47 12.92 -3.49
CA TYR A 108 17.06 12.73 -3.15
C TYR A 108 16.85 12.96 -1.67
N ALA A 109 15.87 13.79 -1.33
CA ALA A 109 15.49 14.13 0.03
C ALA A 109 14.83 12.95 0.77
N VAL A 110 15.57 11.86 1.00
CA VAL A 110 15.04 10.68 1.71
C VAL A 110 14.63 11.00 3.16
N TRP A 111 15.11 12.12 3.71
CA TRP A 111 14.61 12.66 4.98
C TRP A 111 13.12 13.05 4.94
N ASP A 112 12.49 13.20 3.77
CA ASP A 112 11.04 13.36 3.64
C ASP A 112 10.25 12.15 4.20
N PHE A 113 10.90 11.01 4.39
CA PHE A 113 10.32 9.83 5.05
C PHE A 113 10.43 9.85 6.59
N ARG A 114 11.18 10.81 7.15
CA ARG A 114 11.55 10.91 8.58
C ARG A 114 10.75 11.98 9.31
N SER A 115 11.02 12.22 10.61
CA SER A 115 10.31 13.24 11.37
C SER A 115 10.62 14.67 10.93
N GLY A 116 11.77 14.88 10.28
CA GLY A 116 12.34 16.20 9.98
C GLY A 116 13.16 16.78 11.14
N ALA A 117 13.20 16.11 12.29
CA ALA A 117 14.12 16.45 13.37
C ALA A 117 15.54 16.03 13.00
N GLN A 118 16.50 16.91 13.24
CA GLN A 118 17.92 16.62 12.99
C GLN A 118 18.51 15.68 14.05
N ASP A 119 18.12 15.88 15.32
CA ASP A 119 18.57 15.11 16.48
C ASP A 119 17.39 14.79 17.41
N GLY A 120 17.58 13.85 18.33
CA GLY A 120 16.64 13.59 19.42
C GLY A 120 17.33 13.06 20.67
N ASP A 121 16.55 12.63 21.66
CA ASP A 121 17.04 12.19 22.97
C ASP A 121 17.58 10.75 22.99
N SER A 122 17.57 10.07 21.84
CA SER A 122 17.95 8.68 21.67
C SER A 122 18.55 8.42 20.29
N ASP A 123 19.47 7.46 20.16
CA ASP A 123 19.96 7.00 18.86
C ASP A 123 19.03 5.96 18.19
N VAL A 124 17.93 5.58 18.84
CA VAL A 124 17.02 4.56 18.33
C VAL A 124 16.19 5.12 17.17
N GLN A 125 16.33 4.53 16.00
CA GLN A 125 15.51 4.81 14.83
C GLN A 125 14.96 3.51 14.20
N GLN A 126 13.64 3.42 14.05
CA GLN A 126 12.97 2.24 13.53
C GLN A 126 11.54 2.54 13.06
N VAL A 127 11.01 1.70 12.18
CA VAL A 127 9.57 1.66 11.89
C VAL A 127 8.87 0.90 13.02
N ASP A 128 7.89 1.55 13.65
CA ASP A 128 7.05 0.93 14.68
C ASP A 128 5.88 0.15 14.05
N SER A 129 5.28 0.68 12.98
CA SER A 129 4.25 -0.03 12.21
C SER A 129 4.06 0.53 10.80
N VAL A 130 3.58 -0.33 9.89
CA VAL A 130 3.01 0.05 8.59
C VAL A 130 1.59 -0.47 8.56
N LYS A 131 0.60 0.40 8.32
CA LYS A 131 -0.82 0.03 8.28
C LYS A 131 -1.44 0.44 6.96
N ALA A 132 -2.03 -0.51 6.24
CA ALA A 132 -2.85 -0.22 5.08
C ALA A 132 -4.06 0.64 5.50
N LEU A 133 -4.35 1.66 4.71
CA LEU A 133 -5.50 2.56 4.87
C LEU A 133 -6.60 2.29 3.82
N GLY A 134 -6.32 1.41 2.86
CA GLY A 134 -7.12 1.21 1.65
C GLY A 134 -6.58 2.02 0.47
N GLU A 135 -7.03 1.68 -0.73
CA GLU A 135 -6.72 2.40 -1.98
C GLU A 135 -5.21 2.61 -2.25
N GLY A 136 -4.36 1.67 -1.81
CA GLY A 136 -2.91 1.74 -2.00
C GLY A 136 -2.21 2.75 -1.08
N GLU A 137 -2.86 3.23 -0.02
CA GLU A 137 -2.25 4.11 0.97
C GLU A 137 -1.82 3.36 2.23
N TYR A 138 -0.63 3.69 2.75
CA TYR A 138 -0.06 3.07 3.93
C TYR A 138 0.43 4.12 4.92
N LYS A 139 -0.07 4.07 6.16
CA LYS A 139 0.46 4.89 7.25
C LYS A 139 1.70 4.19 7.83
N VAL A 140 2.84 4.86 7.72
CA VAL A 140 4.08 4.46 8.39
C VAL A 140 4.19 5.27 9.68
N SER A 141 4.32 4.59 10.82
CA SER A 141 4.62 5.20 12.12
C SER A 141 6.00 4.74 12.56
N TYR A 142 6.82 5.66 13.05
CA TYR A 142 8.24 5.40 13.33
C TYR A 142 8.74 6.15 14.57
N ASN A 143 9.85 5.65 15.10
CA ASN A 143 10.74 6.35 16.01
C ASN A 143 11.91 6.89 15.20
N ASP A 144 12.18 8.18 15.29
CA ASP A 144 13.28 8.84 14.62
C ASP A 144 14.15 9.53 15.66
N MET A 145 15.12 8.79 16.19
CA MET A 145 16.01 9.24 17.26
C MET A 145 15.25 9.65 18.53
N GLY A 146 14.19 8.92 18.88
CA GLY A 146 13.30 9.26 20.01
C GLY A 146 12.11 10.13 19.63
N ASN A 147 12.14 10.80 18.46
CA ASN A 147 11.00 11.56 17.95
C ASN A 147 9.97 10.62 17.29
N LYS A 148 8.76 10.56 17.85
CA LYS A 148 7.66 9.84 17.22
C LYS A 148 7.10 10.63 16.04
N GLY A 149 7.01 9.98 14.89
CA GLY A 149 6.47 10.58 13.68
C GLY A 149 5.65 9.61 12.85
N SER A 150 4.96 10.15 11.84
CA SER A 150 4.28 9.34 10.84
C SER A 150 4.17 10.05 9.50
N CYS A 151 4.05 9.26 8.44
CA CYS A 151 3.68 9.73 7.11
C CYS A 151 2.72 8.73 6.46
N VAL A 152 2.08 9.15 5.37
CA VAL A 152 1.34 8.26 4.47
C VAL A 152 2.10 8.16 3.16
N ILE A 153 2.31 6.92 2.71
CA ILE A 153 2.87 6.59 1.41
C ILE A 153 1.75 6.05 0.53
N SER A 154 1.54 6.66 -0.64
CA SER A 154 0.68 6.11 -1.68
C SER A 154 1.53 5.21 -2.59
N VAL A 155 0.99 4.06 -2.99
CA VAL A 155 1.69 3.05 -3.78
C VAL A 155 0.91 2.75 -5.05
N ILE A 156 1.63 2.54 -6.15
CA ILE A 156 1.09 2.02 -7.40
C ILE A 156 1.66 0.62 -7.62
N VAL A 157 0.78 -0.31 -8.00
CA VAL A 157 1.14 -1.65 -8.45
C VAL A 157 1.10 -1.66 -9.98
N ASP A 158 2.26 -1.86 -10.61
CA ASP A 158 2.44 -1.99 -12.06
C ASP A 158 2.94 -3.40 -12.39
N GLY A 159 2.01 -4.32 -12.63
CA GLY A 159 2.32 -5.75 -12.70
C GLY A 159 2.87 -6.26 -11.37
N ASP A 160 4.09 -6.78 -11.39
CA ASP A 160 4.81 -7.24 -10.19
C ASP A 160 5.61 -6.12 -9.50
N HIS A 161 5.65 -4.91 -10.07
CA HIS A 161 6.38 -3.79 -9.50
C HIS A 161 5.52 -3.00 -8.52
N ILE A 162 6.03 -2.82 -7.31
CA ILE A 162 5.44 -1.98 -6.27
C ILE A 162 6.28 -0.71 -6.16
N LEU A 163 5.68 0.42 -6.53
CA LEU A 163 6.35 1.71 -6.55
C LEU A 163 5.64 2.71 -5.64
N PHE A 164 6.43 3.41 -4.83
CA PHE A 164 5.98 4.54 -4.02
C PHE A 164 5.74 5.74 -4.92
N ASP A 165 4.58 6.33 -4.79
CA ASP A 165 4.08 7.28 -5.75
C ASP A 165 3.88 8.68 -5.17
N ASN A 166 3.59 8.74 -3.88
CA ASN A 166 3.52 9.98 -3.13
C ASN A 166 3.87 9.76 -1.66
N ILE A 167 4.33 10.82 -0.99
CA ILE A 167 4.48 10.88 0.45
C ILE A 167 3.81 12.13 1.00
N SER A 168 3.05 11.99 2.08
CA SER A 168 2.45 13.11 2.80
C SER A 168 2.67 12.98 4.31
N LYS A 169 2.95 14.11 4.97
CA LYS A 169 3.04 14.19 6.44
C LYS A 169 1.62 14.26 7.01
N LYS A 170 1.41 13.63 8.17
CA LYS A 170 0.20 13.79 8.98
C LYS A 170 0.52 14.50 10.29
#